data_AF-A0A7V3YMQ5-F1
#
_entry.id   AF-A0A7V3YMQ5-F1
#
_cell.length_a   1.000
_cell.length_b   1.000
_cell.length_c   1.000
_cell.angle_alpha   90.00
_cell.angle_beta   90.00
_cell.angle_gamma   90.00
#
_symmetry.space_group_name_H-M   'P 1'
#
loop_
_entity.id
_entity.type
_entity.pdbx_description
1 polymer ?
#
loop_
_entity_poly.entity_id
_entity_poly.type
_entity_poly.pdbx_seq_one_letter_code
_entity_poly.pdbx_strand_id
1 'polypeptide(L)'
;MALEEEADRFDDPFFKKGIQLVVDGTDPQLLKSILETELLFMEERHKTGRAVFETMASFAPAFGLIGTLIGLVAMLVHLDDPKKVGPGMAVALLTTLYGALIANLFCLPVANKLKLRSSQEVLLKEVIIEGILSIQAGDNPRIVEEKLKSFFAPEIREQFERTREGQERVIPLRQTKEA
;
A
#
# COMPACT_ATOMS: atom_id res chain seq x y z
N MET A 1 3.29 30.43 -10.93
CA MET A 1 3.10 31.37 -9.79
C MET A 1 1.86 31.00 -8.97
N ALA A 2 0.61 31.20 -9.42
CA ALA A 2 -0.56 30.86 -8.58
C ALA A 2 -0.69 29.36 -8.22
N LEU A 3 -0.38 28.45 -9.15
CA LEU A 3 -0.40 26.99 -8.90
C LEU A 3 0.72 26.51 -7.94
N GLU A 4 1.80 27.27 -7.85
CA GLU A 4 2.98 26.93 -7.05
C GLU A 4 2.75 27.26 -5.58
N GLU A 5 2.15 28.42 -5.30
CA GLU A 5 1.70 28.81 -3.95
C GLU A 5 0.66 27.82 -3.39
N GLU A 6 -0.25 27.32 -4.23
CA GLU A 6 -1.26 26.35 -3.83
C GLU A 6 -0.67 24.94 -3.62
N ALA A 7 0.30 24.54 -4.43
CA ALA A 7 1.01 23.26 -4.27
C ALA A 7 1.82 23.20 -2.97
N ASP A 8 2.35 24.34 -2.51
CA ASP A 8 3.10 24.40 -1.27
C ASP A 8 2.28 24.10 -0.02
N ARG A 9 0.96 24.19 -0.11
CA ARG A 9 0.00 23.85 0.96
C ARG A 9 -0.16 22.34 1.17
N PHE A 10 0.31 21.51 0.24
CA PHE A 10 0.22 20.05 0.34
C PHE A 10 1.55 19.45 0.79
N ASP A 11 1.55 18.58 1.80
CA ASP A 11 2.79 17.99 2.35
C ASP A 11 3.44 16.91 1.46
N ASP A 12 2.75 16.46 0.40
CA ASP A 12 3.21 15.34 -0.42
C ASP A 12 4.28 15.75 -1.44
N PRO A 13 5.53 15.25 -1.35
CA PRO A 13 6.62 15.66 -2.24
C PRO A 13 6.39 15.29 -3.70
N PHE A 14 5.69 14.17 -3.95
CA PHE A 14 5.40 13.69 -5.30
C PHE A 14 4.42 14.63 -6.01
N PHE A 15 3.38 15.10 -5.32
CA PHE A 15 2.45 16.10 -5.84
C PHE A 15 3.16 17.42 -6.17
N LYS A 16 3.98 17.94 -5.25
CA LYS A 16 4.74 19.19 -5.47
C LYS A 16 5.63 19.10 -6.70
N LYS A 17 6.38 18.00 -6.83
CA LYS A 17 7.26 17.76 -7.98
C LYS A 17 6.48 17.74 -9.29
N GLY A 18 5.33 17.08 -9.33
CA GLY A 18 4.48 17.04 -10.52
C GLY A 18 3.94 18.43 -10.91
N ILE A 19 3.51 19.25 -9.95
CA ILE A 19 3.08 20.63 -10.24
C ILE A 19 4.25 21.50 -10.71
N GLN A 20 5.43 21.39 -10.11
CA GLN A 20 6.63 22.11 -10.57
C GLN A 20 6.96 21.79 -12.03
N LEU A 21 6.95 20.50 -12.41
CA LEU A 21 7.21 20.09 -13.79
C LEU A 21 6.18 20.64 -14.80
N VAL A 22 4.92 20.83 -14.38
CA VAL A 22 3.89 21.50 -15.18
C VAL A 22 4.16 22.99 -15.32
N VAL A 23 4.55 23.66 -14.24
CA VAL A 23 4.91 25.10 -14.24
C VAL A 23 6.15 25.36 -15.11
N ASP A 24 7.10 24.43 -15.11
CA ASP A 24 8.30 24.47 -15.94
C ASP A 24 8.03 24.22 -17.43
N GLY A 25 6.79 23.89 -17.81
CA GLY A 25 6.38 23.70 -19.20
C GLY A 25 6.91 22.40 -19.81
N THR A 26 7.12 21.37 -19.00
CA THR A 26 7.53 20.03 -19.46
C THR A 26 6.50 19.47 -20.45
N ASP A 27 6.93 18.73 -21.47
CA ASP A 27 6.03 18.02 -22.40
C ASP A 27 5.18 16.95 -21.66
N PRO A 28 3.89 16.74 -22.02
CA PRO A 28 3.03 15.78 -21.34
C PRO A 28 3.54 14.34 -21.35
N GLN A 29 4.15 13.88 -22.44
CA GLN A 29 4.71 12.54 -22.54
C GLN A 29 5.91 12.38 -21.61
N LEU A 30 6.76 13.41 -21.57
CA LEU A 30 7.93 13.43 -20.69
C LEU A 30 7.50 13.49 -19.21
N LEU A 31 6.56 14.37 -18.87
CA LEU A 31 6.01 14.49 -17.51
C LEU A 31 5.45 13.15 -17.02
N LYS A 32 4.61 12.51 -17.84
CA LYS A 32 4.05 11.18 -17.53
C LYS A 32 5.16 10.16 -17.29
N SER A 33 6.15 10.10 -18.18
CA SER A 33 7.25 9.13 -18.05
C SER A 33 8.05 9.33 -16.76
N ILE A 34 8.30 10.57 -16.33
CA ILE A 34 9.04 10.88 -15.11
C ILE A 34 8.26 10.40 -13.88
N LEU A 35 6.96 10.73 -13.81
CA LEU A 35 6.12 10.38 -12.67
C LEU A 35 5.83 8.88 -12.59
N GLU A 36 5.59 8.21 -13.72
CA GLU A 36 5.41 6.75 -13.77
C GLU A 36 6.69 6.00 -13.40
N THR A 37 7.86 6.51 -13.83
CA THR A 37 9.15 5.93 -13.45
C THR A 37 9.37 6.03 -11.94
N GLU A 38 9.07 7.18 -11.34
CA GLU A 38 9.19 7.37 -9.89
C GLU A 38 8.22 6.48 -9.11
N LEU A 39 6.98 6.34 -9.59
CA LEU A 39 5.98 5.42 -9.03
C LEU A 39 6.48 3.96 -9.07
N LEU A 40 7.05 3.54 -10.20
CA LEU A 40 7.59 2.18 -10.38
C LEU A 40 8.73 1.90 -9.39
N PHE A 41 9.68 2.82 -9.24
CA PHE A 41 10.79 2.64 -8.29
C PHE A 41 10.33 2.70 -6.82
N MET A 42 9.26 3.46 -6.52
CA MET A 42 8.64 3.43 -5.20
C MET A 42 8.01 2.05 -4.93
N GLU A 43 7.25 1.50 -5.89
CA GLU A 43 6.66 0.18 -5.77
C GLU A 43 7.73 -0.91 -5.61
N GLU A 44 8.82 -0.84 -6.38
CA GLU A 44 9.94 -1.78 -6.27
C GLU A 44 10.59 -1.74 -4.89
N ARG A 45 10.80 -0.54 -4.32
CA ARG A 45 11.32 -0.37 -2.97
C ARG A 45 10.39 -0.99 -1.91
N HIS A 46 9.08 -0.81 -2.04
CA HIS A 46 8.10 -1.45 -1.16
C HIS A 46 8.09 -2.97 -1.32
N LYS A 47 8.21 -3.46 -2.56
CA LYS A 47 8.31 -4.89 -2.87
C LYS A 47 9.55 -5.52 -2.23
N THR A 48 10.71 -4.86 -2.28
CA THR A 48 11.92 -5.34 -1.59
C THR A 48 11.71 -5.41 -0.08
N GLY A 49 11.11 -4.37 0.53
CA GLY A 49 10.79 -4.39 1.96
C GLY A 49 9.83 -5.52 2.35
N ARG A 50 8.82 -5.79 1.54
CA ARG A 50 7.89 -6.91 1.72
C ARG A 50 8.57 -8.26 1.55
N ALA A 51 9.43 -8.41 0.54
CA ALA A 51 10.09 -9.67 0.19
C ALA A 51 10.93 -10.23 1.34
N VAL A 52 11.50 -9.36 2.18
CA VAL A 52 12.22 -9.78 3.41
C VAL A 52 11.31 -10.58 4.33
N PHE A 53 10.09 -10.09 4.61
CA PHE A 53 9.15 -10.78 5.48
C PHE A 53 8.59 -12.06 4.85
N GLU A 54 8.37 -12.08 3.55
CA GLU A 54 7.95 -13.29 2.83
C GLU A 54 9.04 -14.37 2.88
N THR A 55 10.29 -13.98 2.71
CA THR A 55 11.45 -14.88 2.81
C THR A 55 11.65 -15.39 4.24
N MET A 56 11.48 -14.54 5.24
CA MET A 56 11.51 -14.98 6.64
C MET A 56 10.36 -15.94 6.95
N ALA A 57 9.16 -15.71 6.40
CA ALA A 57 8.04 -16.62 6.55
C ALA A 57 8.31 -17.98 5.92
N SER A 58 8.96 -18.03 4.75
CA SER A 58 9.26 -19.30 4.07
C SER A 58 10.35 -20.10 4.79
N PHE A 59 11.32 -19.45 5.41
CA PHE A 59 12.39 -20.12 6.15
C PHE A 59 12.00 -20.52 7.58
N ALA A 60 11.09 -19.81 8.24
CA ALA A 60 10.73 -20.09 9.64
C ALA A 60 10.29 -21.56 9.91
N PRO A 61 9.47 -22.22 9.07
CA PRO A 61 9.13 -23.64 9.23
C PRO A 61 10.31 -24.57 9.00
N ALA A 62 11.22 -24.22 8.08
CA ALA A 62 12.44 -24.99 7.82
C ALA A 62 13.37 -24.99 9.04
N PHE A 63 13.51 -23.85 9.73
CA PHE A 63 14.21 -23.79 11.02
C PHE A 63 13.51 -24.61 12.11
N GLY A 64 12.17 -24.64 12.11
CA GLY A 64 11.39 -25.51 12.99
C GLY A 64 11.71 -27.00 12.80
N LEU A 65 11.84 -27.43 11.54
CA LEU A 65 12.25 -28.79 11.16
C LEU A 65 13.70 -29.11 11.56
N ILE A 66 14.63 -28.15 11.46
CA ILE A 66 15.99 -28.33 11.99
C ILE A 66 15.93 -28.57 13.51
N GLY A 67 15.05 -27.87 14.23
CA GLY A 67 14.83 -28.08 15.65
C GLY A 67 14.27 -29.48 15.99
N THR A 68 13.42 -30.06 15.13
CA THR A 68 12.96 -31.45 15.34
C THR A 68 14.10 -32.44 15.23
N LEU A 69 15.01 -32.24 14.27
CA LEU A 69 16.20 -33.08 14.12
C LEU A 69 17.09 -33.00 15.37
N ILE A 70 17.29 -31.80 15.92
CA ILE A 70 18.06 -31.62 17.18
C ILE A 70 17.37 -32.35 18.33
N GLY A 71 16.05 -32.20 18.48
CA GLY A 71 15.29 -32.88 19.54
C GLY A 71 15.28 -34.40 19.40
N LEU A 72 15.22 -34.92 18.18
CA LEU A 72 15.34 -36.36 17.89
C LEU A 72 16.74 -36.88 18.24
N VAL A 73 17.81 -36.15 17.91
CA VAL A 73 19.17 -36.52 18.30
C VAL A 73 19.29 -36.55 19.83
N ALA A 74 18.77 -35.54 20.53
CA ALA A 74 18.78 -35.49 21.99
C ALA A 74 17.99 -36.65 22.63
N MET A 75 16.88 -37.04 22.00
CA MET A 75 16.07 -38.19 22.41
C MET A 75 16.83 -39.51 22.26
N LEU A 76 17.51 -39.70 21.12
CA LEU A 76 18.25 -40.93 20.83
C LEU A 76 19.47 -41.12 21.75
N VAL A 77 20.11 -40.04 22.18
CA VAL A 77 21.24 -40.08 23.13
C VAL A 77 20.83 -40.61 24.52
N HIS A 78 19.55 -40.51 24.88
CA HIS A 78 19.05 -40.93 26.20
C HIS A 78 17.96 -42.01 26.11
N LEU A 79 17.98 -42.79 25.03
CA LEU A 79 16.94 -43.80 24.76
C LEU A 79 16.84 -44.87 25.85
N ASP A 80 17.95 -45.16 26.54
CA ASP A 80 18.03 -46.18 27.59
C ASP A 80 17.28 -45.78 28.88
N ASP A 81 16.93 -44.50 29.06
CA ASP A 81 16.19 -44.01 30.22
C ASP A 81 14.91 -43.26 29.77
N PRO A 82 13.74 -43.90 29.86
CA PRO A 82 12.45 -43.30 29.46
C PRO A 82 12.15 -41.95 30.14
N LYS A 83 12.69 -41.70 31.34
CA LYS A 83 12.50 -40.41 32.03
C LYS A 83 13.24 -39.25 31.36
N LYS A 84 14.32 -39.54 30.64
CA LYS A 84 15.18 -38.55 29.94
C LYS A 84 14.78 -38.31 28.49
N VAL A 85 13.88 -39.12 27.95
CA VAL A 85 13.32 -38.99 26.59
C VAL A 85 12.38 -37.79 26.46
N GLY A 86 11.56 -37.53 27.49
CA GLY A 86 10.54 -36.47 27.50
C GLY A 86 11.07 -35.07 27.14
N PRO A 87 12.17 -34.60 27.74
CA PRO A 87 12.77 -33.31 27.40
C PRO A 87 13.16 -33.15 25.91
N GLY A 88 13.74 -34.18 25.28
CA GLY A 88 14.14 -34.12 23.87
C GLY A 88 12.94 -34.04 22.92
N MET A 89 11.88 -34.77 23.24
CA MET A 89 10.61 -34.72 22.50
C MET A 89 9.92 -33.35 22.65
N ALA A 90 9.93 -32.76 23.85
CA ALA A 90 9.35 -31.44 24.09
C ALA A 90 10.04 -30.35 23.24
N VAL A 91 11.38 -30.38 23.14
CA VAL A 91 12.13 -29.45 22.29
C VAL A 91 11.73 -29.59 20.82
N ALA A 92 11.67 -30.83 20.29
CA ALA A 92 11.28 -31.07 18.90
C ALA A 92 9.89 -30.51 18.55
N LEU A 93 8.91 -30.72 19.44
CA LEU A 93 7.56 -30.24 19.23
C LEU A 93 7.45 -28.71 19.35
N LEU A 94 8.13 -28.12 20.34
CA LEU A 94 8.13 -26.68 20.55
C LEU A 94 8.82 -25.93 19.40
N THR A 95 9.93 -26.43 18.86
CA THR A 95 10.60 -25.78 17.72
C THR A 95 9.73 -25.78 16.47
N THR A 96 8.98 -26.85 16.23
CA THR A 96 8.00 -26.93 15.12
C THR A 96 6.87 -25.92 15.32
N LEU A 97 6.34 -25.85 16.54
CA LEU A 97 5.30 -24.90 16.91
C LEU A 97 5.77 -23.46 16.71
N TYR A 98 6.95 -23.09 17.22
CA TYR A 98 7.48 -21.74 17.09
C TYR A 98 7.80 -21.37 15.63
N GLY A 99 8.36 -22.28 14.84
CA GLY A 99 8.59 -22.05 13.41
C GLY A 99 7.29 -21.78 12.64
N ALA A 100 6.24 -22.56 12.91
CA ALA A 100 4.93 -22.38 12.30
C ALA A 100 4.24 -21.08 12.77
N LEU A 101 4.35 -20.74 14.06
CA LEU A 101 3.78 -19.52 14.62
C LEU A 101 4.44 -18.27 14.05
N ILE A 102 5.78 -18.22 13.99
CA ILE A 102 6.50 -17.06 13.45
C ILE A 102 6.15 -16.84 11.98
N ALA A 103 6.09 -17.92 11.19
CA ALA A 103 5.72 -17.83 9.78
C ALA A 103 4.29 -17.29 9.57
N ASN A 104 3.31 -17.94 10.20
CA ASN A 104 1.90 -17.73 9.89
C ASN A 104 1.22 -16.63 10.70
N LEU A 105 1.67 -16.41 11.95
CA LEU A 105 1.06 -15.42 12.84
C LEU A 105 1.73 -14.05 12.74
N PHE A 106 3.00 -13.99 12.33
CA PHE A 106 3.77 -12.75 12.32
C PHE A 106 4.24 -12.35 10.92
N CYS A 107 5.10 -13.14 10.28
CA CYS A 107 5.74 -12.74 9.03
C CYS A 107 4.74 -12.59 7.87
N LEU A 108 3.83 -13.55 7.67
CA LEU A 108 2.83 -13.47 6.59
C LEU A 108 1.83 -12.31 6.78
N PRO A 109 1.23 -12.09 7.97
CA PRO A 109 0.36 -10.94 8.19
C PRO A 109 1.06 -9.60 7.96
N VAL A 110 2.31 -9.45 8.40
CA VAL A 110 3.10 -8.24 8.16
C VAL A 110 3.35 -8.04 6.66
N ALA A 111 3.79 -9.09 5.94
CA ALA A 111 3.99 -9.02 4.50
C ALA A 111 2.71 -8.63 3.74
N ASN A 112 1.56 -9.20 4.11
CA ASN A 112 0.27 -8.88 3.52
C ASN A 112 -0.18 -7.44 3.83
N LYS A 113 0.07 -6.96 5.06
CA LYS A 113 -0.21 -5.58 5.43
C LYS A 113 0.64 -4.60 4.62
N LEU A 114 1.92 -4.88 4.43
CA LEU A 114 2.82 -4.08 3.58
C LEU A 114 2.34 -4.05 2.14
N LYS A 115 1.91 -5.20 1.59
CA LYS A 115 1.30 -5.27 0.25
C LYS A 115 0.12 -4.32 0.12
N LEU A 116 -0.83 -4.41 1.06
CA LEU A 116 -2.06 -3.64 1.03
C LEU A 116 -1.78 -2.13 1.12
N ARG A 117 -0.85 -1.73 2.00
CA ARG A 117 -0.39 -0.34 2.10
C ARG A 117 0.26 0.15 0.81
N SER A 118 1.15 -0.66 0.23
CA SER A 118 1.78 -0.32 -1.05
C SER A 118 0.76 -0.15 -2.17
N SER A 119 -0.23 -1.04 -2.28
CA SER A 119 -1.28 -0.92 -3.29
C SER A 119 -2.15 0.32 -3.10
N GLN A 120 -2.46 0.69 -1.85
CA GLN A 120 -3.19 1.93 -1.54
C GLN A 120 -2.38 3.17 -1.93
N GLU A 121 -1.07 3.16 -1.67
CA GLU A 121 -0.19 4.27 -2.01
C GLU A 121 0.01 4.39 -3.52
N VAL A 122 0.19 3.28 -4.22
CA VAL A 122 0.27 3.25 -5.69
C VAL A 122 -0.99 3.83 -6.32
N LEU A 123 -2.17 3.39 -5.89
CA LEU A 123 -3.45 3.93 -6.37
C LEU A 123 -3.56 5.44 -6.14
N LEU A 124 -3.15 5.92 -4.95
CA LEU A 124 -3.17 7.36 -4.66
C LEU A 124 -2.26 8.14 -5.60
N LYS A 125 -1.06 7.62 -5.91
CA LYS A 125 -0.12 8.25 -6.84
C LYS A 125 -0.63 8.20 -8.28
N GLU A 126 -1.25 7.12 -8.73
CA GLU A 126 -1.88 7.04 -10.06
C GLU A 126 -2.97 8.10 -10.25
N VAL A 127 -3.83 8.28 -9.24
CA VAL A 127 -4.86 9.33 -9.24
C VAL A 127 -4.23 10.73 -9.34
N ILE A 128 -3.13 10.95 -8.61
CA ILE A 128 -2.37 12.21 -8.69
C ILE A 128 -1.79 12.42 -10.09
N ILE A 129 -1.15 11.41 -10.69
CA ILE A 129 -0.57 11.49 -12.03
C ILE A 129 -1.65 11.88 -13.05
N GLU A 130 -2.79 11.18 -13.06
CA GLU A 130 -3.89 11.46 -13.99
C GLU A 130 -4.46 12.87 -13.78
N GLY A 131 -4.57 13.30 -12.52
CA GLY A 131 -5.01 14.66 -12.19
C GLY A 131 -4.06 15.73 -12.72
N ILE A 132 -2.76 15.56 -12.54
CA ILE A 132 -1.74 16.51 -13.02
C ILE A 132 -1.70 16.55 -14.55
N LEU A 133 -1.78 15.40 -15.22
CA LEU A 133 -1.84 15.32 -16.68
C LEU A 133 -3.10 16.01 -17.22
N SER A 134 -4.24 15.84 -16.55
CA SER A 134 -5.50 16.50 -16.93
C SER A 134 -5.43 18.03 -16.77
N ILE A 135 -4.76 18.52 -15.72
CA ILE A 135 -4.51 19.96 -15.51
C ILE A 135 -3.62 20.52 -16.63
N GLN A 136 -2.54 19.81 -16.96
CA GLN A 136 -1.61 20.21 -18.01
C GLN A 136 -2.27 20.23 -19.40
N ALA A 137 -3.15 19.26 -19.68
CA ALA A 137 -3.93 19.21 -20.91
C ALA A 137 -4.99 20.33 -21.01
N GLY A 138 -5.32 20.99 -19.89
CA GLY A 138 -6.36 22.01 -19.84
C GLY A 138 -7.77 21.42 -19.95
N ASP A 139 -7.97 20.19 -19.49
CA ASP A 139 -9.28 19.53 -19.52
C ASP A 139 -10.31 20.32 -18.70
N ASN A 140 -11.57 20.27 -19.13
CA ASN A 140 -12.66 20.87 -18.35
C ASN A 140 -12.75 20.19 -16.97
N PRO A 141 -12.83 20.93 -15.85
CA PRO A 141 -12.88 20.37 -14.50
C PRO A 141 -13.93 19.26 -14.32
N ARG A 142 -15.05 19.30 -15.05
CA ARG A 142 -16.07 18.23 -15.04
C ARG A 142 -15.56 16.90 -15.61
N ILE A 143 -14.78 16.95 -16.68
CA ILE A 143 -14.18 15.78 -17.32
C ILE A 143 -13.08 15.21 -16.41
N VAL A 144 -12.28 16.08 -15.80
CA VAL A 144 -11.27 15.67 -14.81
C VAL A 144 -11.93 14.94 -13.64
N GLU A 145 -13.05 15.46 -13.13
CA GLU A 145 -13.81 14.81 -12.06
C GLU A 145 -14.31 13.41 -12.47
N GLU A 146 -14.86 13.24 -13.68
CA GLU A 146 -15.26 11.93 -14.19
C GLU A 146 -14.09 10.95 -14.32
N LYS A 147 -12.95 11.41 -14.86
CA LYS A 147 -11.73 10.60 -14.96
C LYS A 147 -11.26 10.14 -13.58
N LEU A 148 -11.17 11.05 -12.61
CA LEU A 148 -10.70 10.72 -11.26
C LEU A 148 -11.70 9.81 -10.51
N LYS A 149 -13.02 9.99 -10.71
CA LYS A 149 -14.04 9.10 -10.16
C LYS A 149 -13.85 7.65 -10.60
N SER A 150 -13.33 7.42 -11.81
CA SER A 150 -13.10 6.07 -12.33
C SER A 150 -12.10 5.24 -11.51
N PHE A 151 -11.23 5.87 -10.73
CA PHE A 151 -10.25 5.20 -9.87
C PHE A 151 -10.83 4.75 -8.52
N PHE A 152 -11.98 5.29 -8.11
CA PHE A 152 -12.61 4.94 -6.83
C PHE A 152 -13.62 3.80 -6.99
N ALA A 153 -13.79 3.02 -5.93
CA ALA A 153 -14.83 1.98 -5.85
C ALA A 153 -16.23 2.61 -5.94
N PRO A 154 -17.24 1.90 -6.49
CA PRO A 154 -18.61 2.41 -6.66
C PRO A 154 -19.22 3.01 -5.38
N GLU A 155 -18.96 2.39 -4.23
CA GLU A 155 -19.43 2.87 -2.92
C GLU A 155 -18.91 4.27 -2.58
N ILE A 156 -17.65 4.55 -2.90
CA ILE A 156 -17.03 5.86 -2.69
C ILE A 156 -17.61 6.87 -3.69
N ARG A 157 -17.88 6.44 -4.94
CA ARG A 157 -18.54 7.29 -5.96
C ARG A 157 -19.94 7.72 -5.50
N GLU A 158 -20.74 6.79 -4.98
CA GLU A 158 -22.08 7.10 -4.44
C GLU A 158 -22.02 8.06 -3.25
N GLN A 159 -21.01 7.96 -2.39
CA GLN A 159 -20.81 8.92 -1.30
C GLN A 159 -20.48 10.32 -1.81
N PHE A 160 -19.65 10.45 -2.84
CA PHE A 160 -19.35 11.73 -3.49
C PHE A 160 -20.62 12.35 -4.11
N GLU A 161 -21.46 11.55 -4.76
CA GLU A 161 -22.73 12.01 -5.35
C GLU A 161 -23.72 12.46 -4.27
N ARG A 162 -23.89 11.69 -3.19
CA ARG A 162 -24.75 12.09 -2.06
C ARG A 162 -24.26 13.37 -1.37
N THR A 163 -22.95 13.57 -1.27
CA THR A 163 -22.36 14.79 -0.68
C THR A 163 -22.61 16.00 -1.57
N ARG A 164 -22.52 15.85 -2.90
CA ARG A 164 -22.90 16.90 -3.86
C ARG A 164 -24.39 17.24 -3.80
N GLU A 165 -25.27 16.23 -3.77
CA GLU A 165 -26.71 16.47 -3.61
C GLU A 165 -27.04 17.16 -2.27
N GLY A 166 -26.29 16.86 -1.21
CA GLY A 166 -26.38 17.55 0.07
C GLY A 166 -25.95 19.02 0.00
N GLN A 167 -24.88 19.34 -0.73
CA GLN A 167 -24.42 20.72 -0.92
C GLN A 167 -25.32 21.52 -1.86
N GLU A 168 -25.87 20.91 -2.91
CA GLU A 168 -26.84 21.55 -3.81
C GLU A 168 -28.18 21.88 -3.12
N ARG A 169 -28.58 21.11 -2.10
CA ARG A 169 -29.77 21.44 -1.26
C ARG A 169 -29.52 22.60 -0.28
N VAL A 170 -28.27 22.86 0.11
CA VAL A 170 -27.90 23.93 1.06
C VAL A 170 -27.67 25.27 0.39
N ILE A 171 -27.50 25.31 -0.93
CA ILE A 171 -27.56 26.55 -1.71
C ILE A 171 -29.00 26.69 -2.18
N PRO A 172 -29.92 27.33 -1.42
CA PRO A 172 -31.20 27.69 -1.99
C PRO A 172 -30.89 28.60 -3.18
N LEU A 173 -31.35 28.17 -4.35
CA LEU A 173 -31.64 29.06 -5.45
C LEU A 173 -32.25 30.31 -4.85
N ARG A 174 -31.51 31.43 -4.92
CA ARG A 174 -32.06 32.78 -4.75
C ARG A 174 -33.00 33.01 -5.94
N GLN A 175 -34.10 32.30 -5.97
CA GLN A 175 -35.24 32.61 -6.80
C GLN A 175 -36.33 33.12 -5.89
N THR A 176 -36.57 34.41 -6.02
CA THR A 176 -37.82 35.17 -5.87
C THR A 176 -37.39 36.59 -5.48
N LYS A 177 -37.90 37.67 -6.04
CA LYS A 177 -38.79 38.00 -7.16
C LYS A 177 -38.96 39.52 -7.01
N GLU A 178 -39.35 40.20 -8.10
CA GLU A 178 -40.10 41.47 -8.08
C GLU A 178 -39.38 42.75 -7.60
N ALA A 179 -38.93 43.56 -8.56
CA ALA A 179 -39.48 44.89 -8.87
C ALA A 179 -38.71 45.52 -10.04
#